data_AF-A0A7C4FCW6-F1
#
_entry.id   AF-A0A7C4FCW6-F1
#
_cell.length_a   1.000
_cell.length_b   1.000
_cell.length_c   1.000
_cell.angle_alpha   90.00
_cell.angle_beta   90.00
_cell.angle_gamma   90.00
#
_symmetry.space_group_name_H-M   'P 1'
#
loop_
_entity.id
_entity.type
_entity.pdbx_description
1 polymer ?
#
loop_
_entity_poly.entity_id
_entity_poly.type
_entity_poly.pdbx_seq_one_letter_code
_entity_poly.pdbx_strand_id
1 'polypeptide(L)'
;MEGLSEIQELGAKVLRPEKRITDEDLVASELAAAVLSEPLGKIRHTVEAMYLLDEGERRQAGIAKEEEEEAGRIYALALALQNARSKTFPDLEMEGVRILWPFPQEEAGTQLAWVGEKMPLYFIMEKEARDDLSALPLPERVYLATCRHWVAREVHQALVVRFVRYAMPIAARLMRKIMRMISPGSYRQALQLLGGRRRGKAGE
;
A
#
# COMPACT_ATOMS: atom_id res chain seq x y z
N MET A 1 5.51 -36.15 -45.46
CA MET A 1 6.13 -35.55 -44.26
C MET A 1 5.21 -34.45 -43.70
N GLU A 2 3.92 -34.76 -43.47
CA GLU A 2 2.92 -33.73 -43.05
C GLU A 2 2.44 -33.91 -41.60
N GLY A 3 2.56 -35.11 -41.02
CA GLY A 3 2.02 -35.39 -39.66
C GLY A 3 2.87 -34.93 -38.47
N LEU A 4 4.14 -34.54 -38.67
CA LEU A 4 5.00 -34.06 -37.58
C LEU A 4 4.73 -32.59 -37.22
N SER A 5 4.24 -31.80 -38.17
CA SER A 5 3.92 -30.38 -37.99
C SER A 5 2.68 -30.17 -37.12
N GLU A 6 1.61 -30.93 -37.37
CA GLU A 6 0.36 -30.81 -36.61
C GLU A 6 0.47 -31.30 -35.17
N ILE A 7 1.26 -32.36 -34.92
CA ILE A 7 1.52 -32.86 -33.56
C ILE A 7 2.40 -31.89 -32.77
N GLN A 8 3.35 -31.22 -33.42
CA GLN A 8 4.17 -30.18 -32.80
C GLN A 8 3.36 -28.89 -32.52
N GLU A 9 2.43 -28.52 -33.39
CA GLU A 9 1.50 -27.41 -33.13
C GLU A 9 0.47 -27.72 -32.04
N LEU A 10 -0.06 -28.95 -31.99
CA LEU A 10 -0.91 -29.40 -30.89
C LEU A 10 -0.12 -29.47 -29.58
N GLY A 11 1.12 -29.98 -29.63
CA GLY A 11 2.04 -30.01 -28.49
C GLY A 11 2.37 -28.62 -27.97
N ALA A 12 2.61 -27.65 -28.85
CA ALA A 12 2.85 -26.25 -28.49
C ALA A 12 1.61 -25.60 -27.85
N LYS A 13 0.40 -25.86 -28.35
CA LYS A 13 -0.86 -25.37 -27.77
C LYS A 13 -1.25 -26.04 -26.45
N VAL A 14 -0.86 -27.30 -26.23
CA VAL A 14 -1.11 -28.05 -24.99
C VAL A 14 -0.06 -27.76 -23.91
N LEU A 15 1.20 -27.51 -24.29
CA LEU A 15 2.31 -27.30 -23.34
C LEU A 15 2.39 -25.87 -22.78
N ARG A 16 1.84 -24.86 -23.48
CA ARG A 16 1.69 -23.50 -22.94
C ARG A 16 0.43 -22.86 -23.51
N PRO A 17 -0.67 -22.76 -22.75
CA PRO A 17 -1.61 -21.69 -23.03
C PRO A 17 -0.85 -20.39 -22.75
N GLU A 18 -0.44 -19.69 -23.81
CA GLU A 18 -0.18 -18.26 -23.73
C GLU A 18 -1.51 -17.57 -23.41
N LYS A 19 -1.99 -17.72 -22.17
CA LYS A 19 -2.91 -16.75 -21.61
C LYS A 19 -2.10 -15.46 -21.54
N ARG A 20 -2.18 -14.63 -22.58
CA ARG A 20 -1.85 -13.21 -22.49
C ARG A 20 -2.60 -12.72 -21.26
N ILE A 21 -1.86 -12.28 -20.25
CA ILE A 21 -2.42 -11.66 -19.06
C ILE A 21 -3.19 -10.46 -19.58
N THR A 22 -4.51 -10.45 -19.38
CA THR A 22 -5.35 -9.31 -19.75
C THR A 22 -5.22 -8.22 -18.70
N ASP A 23 -5.61 -6.99 -19.03
CA ASP A 23 -5.64 -5.90 -18.04
C ASP A 23 -6.56 -6.26 -16.86
N GLU A 24 -7.69 -6.94 -17.14
CA GLU A 24 -8.57 -7.51 -16.13
C GLU A 24 -7.85 -8.51 -15.20
N ASP A 25 -6.99 -9.38 -15.74
CA ASP A 25 -6.22 -10.33 -14.94
C ASP A 25 -5.21 -9.62 -14.02
N LEU A 26 -4.62 -8.49 -14.46
CA LEU A 26 -3.76 -7.66 -13.61
C LEU A 26 -4.55 -7.01 -12.48
N VAL A 27 -5.70 -6.41 -12.79
CA VAL A 27 -6.56 -5.82 -11.76
C VAL A 27 -7.02 -6.89 -10.77
N ALA A 28 -7.39 -8.08 -11.26
CA ALA A 28 -7.77 -9.22 -10.43
C ALA A 28 -6.62 -9.68 -9.51
N SER A 29 -5.39 -9.69 -10.02
CA SER A 29 -4.18 -10.00 -9.26
C SER A 29 -3.95 -9.01 -8.13
N GLU A 30 -4.05 -7.71 -8.41
CA GLU A 30 -3.90 -6.67 -7.38
C GLU A 30 -4.99 -6.77 -6.31
N LEU A 31 -6.25 -6.99 -6.68
CA LEU A 31 -7.32 -7.16 -5.70
C LEU A 31 -7.13 -8.42 -4.84
N ALA A 32 -6.68 -9.52 -5.45
CA ALA A 32 -6.37 -10.74 -4.72
C ALA A 32 -5.18 -10.54 -3.76
N ALA A 33 -4.14 -9.83 -4.19
CA ALA A 33 -3.02 -9.43 -3.34
C ALA A 33 -3.48 -8.54 -2.18
N ALA A 34 -4.42 -7.62 -2.42
CA ALA A 34 -4.99 -6.75 -1.40
C ALA A 34 -5.67 -7.56 -0.29
N VAL A 35 -6.49 -8.57 -0.62
CA VAL A 35 -7.16 -9.42 0.39
C VAL A 35 -6.16 -10.18 1.27
N LEU A 36 -5.06 -10.65 0.68
CA LEU A 36 -4.06 -11.49 1.35
C LEU A 36 -2.97 -10.70 2.09
N SER A 37 -2.99 -9.37 1.99
CA SER A 37 -1.97 -8.48 2.54
C SER A 37 -2.34 -7.91 3.91
N GLU A 38 -1.30 -7.55 4.65
CA GLU A 38 -1.40 -6.69 5.83
C GLU A 38 -2.05 -5.33 5.50
N PRO A 39 -2.58 -4.58 6.48
CA PRO A 39 -3.42 -3.41 6.23
C PRO A 39 -2.83 -2.36 5.28
N LEU A 40 -1.54 -2.00 5.42
CA LEU A 40 -0.89 -1.06 4.49
C LEU A 40 -0.78 -1.64 3.07
N GLY A 41 -0.48 -2.93 2.95
CA GLY A 41 -0.41 -3.62 1.66
C GLY A 41 -1.77 -3.70 0.98
N LYS A 42 -2.84 -3.90 1.76
CA LYS A 42 -4.21 -3.86 1.25
C LYS A 42 -4.58 -2.51 0.66
N ILE A 43 -4.23 -1.42 1.35
CA ILE A 43 -4.43 -0.05 0.84
C ILE A 43 -3.64 0.13 -0.47
N ARG A 44 -2.34 -0.21 -0.46
CA ARG A 44 -1.46 -0.11 -1.62
C ARG A 44 -2.02 -0.84 -2.84
N HIS A 45 -2.25 -2.14 -2.72
CA HIS A 45 -2.74 -2.99 -3.81
C HIS A 45 -4.12 -2.58 -4.33
N THR A 46 -4.99 -2.06 -3.46
CA THR A 46 -6.29 -1.54 -3.89
C THR A 46 -6.13 -0.30 -4.78
N VAL A 47 -5.22 0.60 -4.44
CA VAL A 47 -4.97 1.80 -5.25
C VAL A 47 -4.18 1.45 -6.53
N GLU A 48 -3.27 0.48 -6.47
CA GLU A 48 -2.60 -0.07 -7.67
C GLU A 48 -3.61 -0.66 -8.65
N ALA A 49 -4.59 -1.43 -8.16
CA ALA A 49 -5.70 -1.92 -8.98
C ALA A 49 -6.51 -0.79 -9.63
N MET A 50 -6.69 0.35 -8.95
CA MET A 50 -7.36 1.52 -9.53
C MET A 50 -6.54 2.14 -10.67
N TYR A 51 -5.22 2.23 -10.51
CA TYR A 51 -4.35 2.83 -11.52
C TYR A 51 -4.16 1.96 -12.77
N LEU A 52 -4.46 0.67 -12.68
CA LEU A 52 -4.54 -0.21 -13.85
C LEU A 52 -5.78 0.06 -14.72
N LEU A 53 -6.80 0.73 -14.17
CA LEU A 53 -7.99 1.12 -14.94
C LEU A 53 -7.73 2.40 -15.74
N ASP A 54 -8.21 2.44 -16.97
CA ASP A 54 -8.25 3.68 -17.74
C ASP A 54 -9.29 4.67 -17.18
N GLU A 55 -9.30 5.89 -17.72
CA GLU A 55 -10.21 6.95 -17.24
C GLU A 55 -11.69 6.58 -17.47
N GLY A 56 -12.00 5.91 -18.59
CA GLY A 56 -13.36 5.46 -18.91
C GLY A 56 -13.83 4.37 -17.95
N GLU A 57 -12.97 3.40 -17.66
CA GLU A 57 -13.22 2.31 -16.72
C GLU A 57 -13.40 2.81 -15.29
N ARG A 58 -12.60 3.80 -14.85
CA ARG A 58 -12.78 4.45 -13.55
C ARG A 58 -14.13 5.13 -13.43
N ARG A 59 -14.54 5.87 -14.47
CA ARG A 59 -15.87 6.50 -14.53
C ARG A 59 -17.00 5.46 -14.52
N GLN A 60 -16.84 4.36 -15.27
CA GLN A 60 -17.80 3.25 -15.29
C GLN A 60 -17.92 2.56 -13.91
N ALA A 61 -16.81 2.42 -13.18
CA ALA A 61 -16.79 1.93 -11.81
C ALA A 61 -17.39 2.94 -10.79
N GLY A 62 -17.73 4.16 -11.24
CA GLY A 62 -18.27 5.22 -10.40
C GLY A 62 -17.24 5.82 -9.45
N ILE A 63 -15.97 5.87 -9.86
CA ILE A 63 -14.88 6.50 -9.11
C ILE A 63 -14.82 7.98 -9.52
N ALA A 64 -15.11 8.87 -8.58
CA ALA A 64 -15.03 10.32 -8.82
C ALA A 64 -13.57 10.80 -8.81
N LYS A 65 -13.31 11.95 -9.44
CA LYS A 65 -11.96 12.52 -9.51
C LYS A 65 -11.38 12.81 -8.12
N GLU A 66 -12.21 13.30 -7.21
CA GLU A 66 -11.83 13.57 -5.83
C GLU A 66 -11.46 12.28 -5.07
N GLU A 67 -12.12 11.15 -5.39
CA GLU A 67 -11.75 9.85 -4.83
C GLU A 67 -10.42 9.34 -5.38
N GLU A 68 -10.12 9.62 -6.65
CA GLU A 68 -8.83 9.30 -7.28
C GLU A 68 -7.69 10.10 -6.64
N GLU A 69 -7.86 11.41 -6.48
CA GLU A 69 -6.87 12.28 -5.83
C GLU A 69 -6.62 11.83 -4.38
N GLU A 70 -7.67 11.51 -3.63
CA GLU A 70 -7.56 10.97 -2.29
C GLU A 70 -6.87 9.60 -2.27
N ALA A 71 -7.21 8.71 -3.22
CA ALA A 71 -6.57 7.41 -3.37
C ALA A 71 -5.05 7.56 -3.64
N GLY A 72 -4.66 8.50 -4.48
CA GLY A 72 -3.26 8.82 -4.74
C GLY A 72 -2.52 9.33 -3.50
N ARG A 73 -3.17 10.19 -2.72
CA ARG A 73 -2.62 10.67 -1.44
C ARG A 73 -2.38 9.52 -0.46
N ILE A 74 -3.39 8.67 -0.20
CA ILE A 74 -3.23 7.54 0.73
C ILE A 74 -2.23 6.51 0.20
N TYR A 75 -2.09 6.35 -1.11
CA TYR A 75 -1.07 5.48 -1.69
C TYR A 75 0.35 5.96 -1.36
N ALA A 76 0.63 7.24 -1.60
CA ALA A 76 1.94 7.83 -1.29
C ALA A 76 2.27 7.74 0.21
N LEU A 77 1.29 8.01 1.07
CA LEU A 77 1.44 7.87 2.53
C LEU A 77 1.65 6.41 2.97
N ALA A 78 0.93 5.45 2.38
CA ALA A 78 1.09 4.03 2.67
C ALA A 78 2.50 3.57 2.32
N LEU A 79 3.03 3.98 1.15
CA LEU A 79 4.41 3.69 0.76
C LEU A 79 5.43 4.32 1.71
N ALA A 80 5.24 5.57 2.12
CA ALA A 80 6.15 6.23 3.06
C ALA A 80 6.20 5.50 4.42
N LEU A 81 5.04 5.05 4.92
CA LEU A 81 4.95 4.30 6.16
C LEU A 81 5.54 2.88 6.05
N GLN A 82 5.33 2.20 4.92
CA GLN A 82 5.90 0.88 4.65
C GLN A 82 7.42 0.91 4.50
N ASN A 83 7.95 1.95 3.85
CA ASN A 83 9.37 2.12 3.56
C ASN A 83 10.09 2.96 4.62
N ALA A 84 9.54 3.04 5.83
CA ALA A 84 10.19 3.72 6.95
C ALA A 84 11.55 3.06 7.24
N ARG A 85 12.57 3.87 7.48
CA ARG A 85 13.92 3.41 7.79
C ARG A 85 14.02 3.12 9.28
N SER A 86 14.50 1.94 9.66
CA SER A 86 14.78 1.61 11.05
C SER A 86 16.27 1.57 11.35
N LYS A 87 16.63 1.82 12.61
CA LYS A 87 17.98 1.70 13.15
C LYS A 87 17.91 1.32 14.62
N THR A 88 18.73 0.36 15.04
CA THR A 88 18.90 0.02 16.46
C THR A 88 19.89 0.99 17.12
N PHE A 89 19.55 1.45 18.33
CA PHE A 89 20.39 2.27 19.20
C PHE A 89 20.84 1.42 20.38
N PRO A 90 22.04 0.80 20.34
CA PRO A 90 22.49 -0.14 21.36
C PRO A 90 22.54 0.47 22.77
N ASP A 91 23.01 1.71 22.88
CA ASP A 91 23.15 2.41 24.17
C ASP A 91 21.83 2.71 24.87
N LEU A 92 20.72 2.63 24.12
CA LEU A 92 19.36 2.90 24.59
C LEU A 92 18.47 1.64 24.54
N GLU A 93 19.03 0.50 24.13
CA GLU A 93 18.31 -0.77 23.92
C GLU A 93 16.99 -0.63 23.14
N MET A 94 16.94 0.28 22.16
CA MET A 94 15.72 0.61 21.42
C MET A 94 15.90 0.70 19.91
N GLU A 95 14.80 0.50 19.19
CA GLU A 95 14.73 0.69 17.74
C GLU A 95 14.10 2.04 17.41
N GLY A 96 14.84 2.86 16.67
CA GLY A 96 14.35 4.10 16.12
C GLY A 96 13.89 3.95 14.68
N VAL A 97 12.89 4.74 14.31
CA VAL A 97 12.31 4.77 12.97
C VAL A 97 12.31 6.21 12.41
N ARG A 98 12.52 6.33 11.10
CA ARG A 98 12.41 7.55 10.30
C ARG A 98 11.49 7.33 9.11
N ILE A 99 10.67 8.33 8.80
CA ILE A 99 9.77 8.32 7.65
C ILE A 99 10.21 9.42 6.70
N LEU A 100 10.41 9.05 5.43
CA LEU A 100 10.65 10.01 4.35
C LEU A 100 9.29 10.32 3.71
N TRP A 101 8.73 11.47 4.06
CA TRP A 101 7.43 11.90 3.54
C TRP A 101 7.53 12.33 2.07
N PRO A 102 6.54 12.02 1.22
CA PRO A 102 6.55 12.33 -0.21
C PRO A 102 6.07 13.75 -0.51
N PHE A 103 6.13 14.65 0.47
CA PHE A 103 5.64 16.03 0.40
C PHE A 103 6.53 16.93 1.28
N PRO A 104 6.58 18.24 1.01
CA PRO A 104 7.40 19.18 1.76
C PRO A 104 6.75 19.56 3.10
N GLN A 105 7.50 20.20 4.01
CA GLN A 105 7.06 20.47 5.37
C GLN A 105 5.80 21.34 5.43
N GLU A 106 5.68 22.29 4.51
CA GLU A 106 4.60 23.28 4.41
C GLU A 106 3.24 22.59 4.17
N GLU A 107 3.25 21.39 3.59
CA GLU A 107 2.04 20.60 3.34
C GLU A 107 1.66 19.69 4.51
N ALA A 108 2.48 19.60 5.57
CA ALA A 108 2.28 18.64 6.66
C ALA A 108 0.90 18.77 7.32
N GLY A 109 0.41 19.99 7.56
CA GLY A 109 -0.90 20.25 8.13
C GLY A 109 -2.04 19.56 7.36
N THR A 110 -1.98 19.57 6.03
CA THR A 110 -3.01 18.99 5.15
C THR A 110 -2.78 17.50 4.94
N GLN A 111 -1.54 17.09 4.67
CA GLN A 111 -1.18 15.71 4.34
C GLN A 111 -1.26 14.77 5.55
N LEU A 112 -1.01 15.30 6.75
CA LEU A 112 -1.04 14.56 8.02
C LEU A 112 -2.22 14.94 8.91
N ALA A 113 -3.25 15.59 8.37
CA ALA A 113 -4.48 15.95 9.11
C ALA A 113 -5.13 14.74 9.82
N TRP A 114 -4.98 13.53 9.24
CA TRP A 114 -5.47 12.28 9.80
C TRP A 114 -4.80 11.85 11.11
N VAL A 115 -3.66 12.45 11.47
CA VAL A 115 -2.99 12.18 12.77
C VAL A 115 -3.86 12.66 13.94
N GLY A 116 -4.70 13.68 13.71
CA GLY A 116 -5.56 14.28 14.73
C GLY A 116 -4.83 15.26 15.65
N GLU A 117 -5.37 15.50 16.84
CA GLU A 117 -4.89 16.55 17.75
C GLU A 117 -3.93 16.06 18.83
N LYS A 118 -4.00 14.77 19.20
CA LYS A 118 -3.25 14.22 20.33
C LYS A 118 -2.60 12.90 19.96
N MET A 119 -1.27 12.83 20.06
CA MET A 119 -0.51 11.60 19.92
C MET A 119 0.70 11.64 20.86
N PRO A 120 0.96 10.57 21.64
CA PRO A 120 2.22 10.47 22.36
C PRO A 120 3.34 10.29 21.34
N LEU A 121 4.26 11.24 21.33
CA LEU A 121 5.49 11.17 20.54
C LEU A 121 6.64 10.87 21.50
N TYR A 122 7.21 9.67 21.38
CA TYR A 122 8.43 9.27 22.06
C TYR A 122 9.60 9.48 21.11
N PHE A 123 10.41 10.49 21.41
CA PHE A 123 11.53 10.89 20.58
C PHE A 123 12.83 10.29 21.09
N ILE A 124 13.69 9.89 20.16
CA ILE A 124 15.09 9.57 20.40
C ILE A 124 15.87 10.83 20.00
N MET A 125 15.74 11.90 20.79
CA MET A 125 16.32 13.22 20.50
C MET A 125 16.77 13.96 21.76
N GLU A 126 17.69 14.92 21.58
CA GLU A 126 18.14 15.83 22.63
C GLU A 126 17.01 16.73 23.13
N LYS A 127 17.10 17.17 24.39
CA LYS A 127 16.00 17.85 25.09
C LYS A 127 15.64 19.20 24.46
N GLU A 128 16.61 20.01 24.02
CA GLU A 128 16.30 21.31 23.41
C GLU A 128 15.50 21.17 22.11
N ALA A 129 15.83 20.20 21.27
CA ALA A 129 15.09 19.93 20.02
C ALA A 129 13.64 19.48 20.27
N ARG A 130 13.34 18.93 21.45
CA ARG A 130 11.98 18.51 21.84
C ARG A 130 11.10 19.71 22.20
N ASP A 131 11.67 20.70 22.89
CA ASP A 131 10.95 21.86 23.37
C ASP A 131 10.53 22.77 22.19
N ASP A 132 11.41 22.94 21.19
CA ASP A 132 11.11 23.68 19.95
C ASP A 132 9.97 23.05 19.15
N LEU A 133 9.90 21.72 19.09
CA LEU A 133 8.81 21.02 18.42
C LEU A 133 7.49 21.17 19.18
N SER A 134 7.50 21.30 20.50
CA SER A 134 6.27 21.31 21.29
C SER A 134 5.32 22.48 20.97
N ALA A 135 5.85 23.58 20.44
CA ALA A 135 5.11 24.78 20.05
C ALA A 135 4.37 24.67 18.70
N LEU A 136 4.67 23.65 17.89
CA LEU A 136 4.08 23.46 16.56
C LEU A 136 2.76 22.66 16.62
N PRO A 137 1.87 22.77 15.62
CA PRO A 137 0.71 21.89 15.54
C PRO A 137 1.15 20.43 15.29
N LEU A 138 0.31 19.47 15.69
CA LEU A 138 0.71 18.06 15.73
C LEU A 138 1.16 17.50 14.36
N PRO A 139 0.49 17.78 13.22
CA PRO A 139 0.94 17.33 11.91
C PRO A 139 2.39 17.73 11.58
N GLU A 140 2.73 19.00 11.80
CA GLU A 140 4.06 19.56 11.56
C GLU A 140 5.08 18.95 12.52
N ARG A 141 4.68 18.73 13.78
CA ARG A 141 5.50 18.01 14.77
C ARG A 141 5.81 16.60 14.34
N VAL A 142 4.82 15.85 13.87
CA VAL A 142 5.01 14.48 13.37
C VAL A 142 5.93 14.50 12.16
N TYR A 143 5.72 15.41 11.21
CA TYR A 143 6.57 15.56 10.04
C TYR A 143 8.02 15.76 10.45
N LEU A 144 8.31 16.78 11.26
CA LEU A 144 9.68 17.11 11.66
C LEU A 144 10.31 15.99 12.48
N ALA A 145 9.56 15.44 13.44
CA ALA A 145 10.05 14.38 14.31
C ALA A 145 10.43 13.11 13.56
N THR A 146 9.61 12.70 12.59
CA THR A 146 9.83 11.45 11.85
C THR A 146 10.74 11.63 10.64
N CYS A 147 10.79 12.83 10.06
CA CYS A 147 11.63 13.12 8.90
C CYS A 147 13.06 13.53 9.29
N ARG A 148 13.23 14.37 10.31
CA ARG A 148 14.55 14.91 10.70
C ARG A 148 15.21 14.15 11.84
N HIS A 149 14.41 13.50 12.70
CA HIS A 149 14.88 12.80 13.89
C HIS A 149 14.43 11.35 13.91
N TRP A 150 14.89 10.57 14.89
CA TRP A 150 14.44 9.20 15.09
C TRP A 150 13.33 9.18 16.14
N VAL A 151 12.23 8.50 15.82
CA VAL A 151 11.16 8.23 16.79
C VAL A 151 11.22 6.77 17.23
N ALA A 152 10.75 6.47 18.44
CA ALA A 152 10.65 5.07 18.87
C ALA A 152 9.74 4.27 17.93
N ARG A 153 10.03 2.98 17.73
CA ARG A 153 9.25 2.08 16.87
C ARG A 153 7.74 2.07 17.21
N GLU A 154 7.39 2.20 18.48
CA GLU A 154 6.02 2.27 18.97
C GLU A 154 5.27 3.49 18.41
N VAL A 155 5.97 4.61 18.19
CA VAL A 155 5.41 5.82 17.56
C VAL A 155 5.07 5.53 16.10
N HIS A 156 5.97 4.87 15.37
CA HIS A 156 5.71 4.45 13.98
C HIS A 156 4.52 3.49 13.90
N GLN A 157 4.46 2.48 14.78
CA GLN A 157 3.31 1.58 14.85
C GLN A 157 2.00 2.32 15.15
N ALA A 158 2.02 3.28 16.08
CA ALA A 158 0.86 4.12 16.37
C ALA A 158 0.43 4.97 15.15
N LEU A 159 1.38 5.52 14.38
CA LEU A 159 1.09 6.22 13.12
C LEU A 159 0.45 5.28 12.10
N VAL A 160 1.00 4.08 11.91
CA VAL A 160 0.45 3.07 11.00
C VAL A 160 -0.98 2.72 11.38
N VAL A 161 -1.27 2.46 12.66
CA VAL A 161 -2.63 2.15 13.12
C VAL A 161 -3.60 3.30 12.85
N ARG A 162 -3.20 4.55 13.12
CA ARG A 162 -4.05 5.72 12.85
C ARG A 162 -4.29 5.91 11.36
N PHE A 163 -3.24 5.81 10.56
CA PHE A 163 -3.33 5.91 9.12
C PHE A 163 -4.25 4.83 8.53
N VAL A 164 -4.11 3.59 9.00
CA VAL A 164 -4.99 2.48 8.57
C VAL A 164 -6.44 2.76 8.94
N ARG A 165 -6.73 3.26 10.14
CA ARG A 165 -8.11 3.64 10.54
C ARG A 165 -8.69 4.70 9.62
N TYR A 166 -7.86 5.64 9.18
CA TYR A 166 -8.24 6.70 8.26
C TYR A 166 -8.44 6.20 6.82
N ALA A 167 -7.47 5.49 6.27
CA ALA A 167 -7.40 5.14 4.84
C ALA A 167 -8.17 3.85 4.49
N MET A 168 -8.29 2.90 5.41
CA MET A 168 -8.93 1.60 5.13
C MET A 168 -10.40 1.71 4.69
N PRO A 169 -11.26 2.56 5.29
CA PRO A 169 -12.62 2.74 4.80
C PRO A 169 -12.69 3.24 3.35
N ILE A 170 -11.75 4.12 2.96
CA ILE A 170 -11.63 4.67 1.62
C ILE A 170 -11.21 3.56 0.65
N ALA A 171 -10.12 2.85 0.97
CA ALA A 171 -9.64 1.71 0.19
C ALA A 171 -10.72 0.62 0.05
N ALA A 172 -11.42 0.26 1.12
CA ALA A 172 -12.48 -0.76 1.06
C ALA A 172 -13.64 -0.35 0.15
N ARG A 173 -14.00 0.95 0.11
CA ARG A 173 -15.01 1.47 -0.83
C ARG A 173 -14.51 1.40 -2.27
N LEU A 174 -13.27 1.81 -2.52
CA LEU A 174 -12.62 1.73 -3.83
C LEU A 174 -12.55 0.29 -4.33
N MET A 175 -12.10 -0.64 -3.49
CA MET A 175 -12.04 -2.07 -3.78
C MET A 175 -13.40 -2.63 -4.21
N ARG A 176 -14.50 -2.26 -3.51
CA ARG A 176 -15.85 -2.70 -3.89
C ARG A 176 -16.29 -2.17 -5.25
N LYS A 177 -15.86 -0.97 -5.64
CA LYS A 177 -16.16 -0.40 -6.96
C LYS A 177 -15.40 -1.17 -8.04
N ILE A 178 -14.09 -1.37 -7.86
CA ILE A 178 -13.23 -2.08 -8.81
C ILE A 178 -13.66 -3.54 -8.97
N MET A 179 -14.00 -4.25 -7.87
CA MET A 179 -14.45 -5.65 -7.95
C MET A 179 -15.67 -5.86 -8.85
N ARG A 180 -16.51 -4.84 -9.09
CA ARG A 180 -17.68 -4.96 -9.98
C ARG A 180 -17.30 -4.97 -11.46
N MET A 181 -16.09 -4.51 -11.79
CA MET A 181 -15.55 -4.46 -13.14
C MET A 181 -14.90 -5.79 -13.56
N ILE A 182 -14.65 -6.69 -12.61
CA ILE A 182 -13.87 -7.91 -12.83
C ILE A 182 -14.81 -9.11 -12.81
N SER A 183 -14.59 -10.04 -13.73
CA SER A 183 -15.29 -11.30 -13.74
C SER A 183 -14.90 -12.16 -12.51
N PRO A 184 -15.87 -12.89 -11.91
CA PRO A 184 -15.57 -13.82 -10.83
C PRO A 184 -14.53 -14.89 -11.21
N GLY A 185 -14.41 -15.22 -12.50
CA GLY A 185 -13.44 -16.18 -13.03
C GLY A 185 -12.00 -15.70 -12.87
N SER A 186 -11.69 -14.49 -13.39
CA SER A 186 -10.35 -13.90 -13.27
C SER A 186 -9.95 -13.70 -11.80
N TYR A 187 -10.87 -13.22 -10.96
CA TYR A 187 -10.60 -13.05 -9.54
C TYR A 187 -10.30 -14.37 -8.81
N ARG A 188 -11.07 -15.44 -9.07
CA ARG A 188 -10.79 -16.76 -8.49
C ARG A 188 -9.45 -17.32 -8.96
N GLN A 189 -9.13 -17.14 -10.24
CA GLN A 189 -7.86 -17.59 -10.79
C GLN A 189 -6.69 -16.86 -10.10
N ALA A 190 -6.76 -15.54 -9.95
CA ALA A 190 -5.77 -14.75 -9.23
C ALA A 190 -5.58 -15.21 -7.78
N LEU A 191 -6.68 -15.45 -7.06
CA LEU A 191 -6.64 -15.98 -5.68
C LEU A 191 -5.99 -17.36 -5.60
N GLN A 192 -6.28 -18.26 -6.54
CA GLN A 192 -5.66 -19.59 -6.57
C GLN A 192 -4.15 -19.51 -6.82
N LEU A 193 -3.72 -18.65 -7.76
CA LEU A 193 -2.31 -18.45 -8.07
C LEU A 193 -1.53 -17.89 -6.88
N LEU A 194 -2.08 -16.88 -6.20
CA LEU A 194 -1.42 -16.23 -5.05
C LEU A 194 -1.52 -17.08 -3.77
N GLY A 195 -2.66 -17.72 -3.53
CA GLY A 195 -2.88 -18.59 -2.37
C GLY A 195 -2.10 -19.90 -2.46
N GLY A 196 -1.96 -20.48 -3.65
CA GLY A 196 -1.16 -21.68 -3.90
C GLY A 196 0.34 -21.45 -3.65
N ARG A 197 0.85 -20.24 -3.94
CA ARG A 197 2.26 -19.89 -3.68
C ARG A 197 2.65 -19.87 -2.20
N ARG A 198 1.70 -19.69 -1.26
CA ARG A 198 2.01 -19.72 0.19
C ARG A 198 2.14 -21.14 0.77
N ARG A 199 1.58 -22.18 0.14
CA ARG A 199 1.69 -23.57 0.61
C ARG A 199 2.98 -24.28 0.20
N GLY A 200 3.76 -23.72 -0.74
CA GLY A 200 5.00 -24.32 -1.24
C GLY A 200 6.29 -23.93 -0.51
N LYS A 201 6.25 -23.10 0.55
CA LYS A 201 7.43 -22.65 1.31
C LYS A 201 7.47 -23.14 2.77
N ALA A 202 6.85 -24.29 3.05
CA ALA A 202 6.86 -24.92 4.37
C ALA A 202 7.61 -26.27 4.37
N GLY A 203 8.53 -26.48 3.42
CA GLY A 203 9.27 -27.73 3.30
C GLY A 203 10.53 -27.54 2.46
N GLU A 204 11.49 -26.79 2.99
CA GLU A 204 12.94 -26.94 2.77
C GLU A 204 13.65 -26.58 4.08
#